data_AF-A0A4R7V7J6-F1
#
_entry.id   AF-A0A4R7V7J6-F1
#
_cell.length_a   1.000
_cell.length_b   1.000
_cell.length_c   1.000
_cell.angle_alpha   90.00
_cell.angle_beta   90.00
_cell.angle_gamma   90.00
#
_symmetry.space_group_name_H-M   'P 1'
#
loop_
_entity.id
_entity.type
_entity.pdbx_description
1 polymer ?
#
loop_
_entity_poly.entity_id
_entity_poly.type
_entity_poly.pdbx_seq_one_letter_code
_entity_poly.pdbx_strand_id
1 'polypeptide(L)'
;MNNTASHLLYALDILPGRGRLAARLGFRPRAWSLAAFPFAALIVFLVWFSWLYPLRPDAIGALGHPFTSDPLLHNAWGGPTLIGAWFIHAMAALGMQVICMAVIRRLNGRAPVEAV
;
A
#
# COMPACT_ATOMS: atom_id res chain seq x y z
N MET A 1 20.60 38.47 -8.69
CA MET A 1 19.99 38.01 -7.42
C MET A 1 19.52 36.56 -7.58
N ASN A 2 20.41 35.62 -7.93
CA ASN A 2 19.99 34.30 -8.45
C ASN A 2 20.63 33.09 -7.72
N ASN A 3 21.26 33.27 -6.57
CA ASN A 3 21.96 32.17 -5.89
C ASN A 3 21.19 31.57 -4.71
N THR A 4 20.25 32.30 -4.11
CA THR A 4 19.54 31.85 -2.91
C THR A 4 18.52 30.74 -3.18
N ALA A 5 17.83 30.76 -4.32
CA ALA A 5 16.86 29.72 -4.68
C ALA A 5 17.54 28.38 -5.04
N SER A 6 18.69 28.43 -5.69
CA SER A 6 19.50 27.25 -6.03
C SER A 6 20.12 26.60 -4.79
N HIS A 7 20.54 27.39 -3.80
CA HIS A 7 21.02 26.86 -2.52
C HIS A 7 19.89 26.25 -1.67
N LEU A 8 18.66 26.78 -1.74
CA LEU A 8 17.50 26.17 -1.07
C LEU A 8 17.07 24.85 -1.72
N LEU A 9 17.17 24.74 -3.05
CA LEU A 9 16.94 23.48 -3.76
C LEU A 9 18.02 22.43 -3.43
N TYR A 10 19.28 22.85 -3.30
CA TYR A 10 20.37 21.99 -2.83
C TYR A 10 20.22 21.60 -1.35
N ALA A 11 19.65 22.50 -0.53
CA ALA A 11 19.34 22.25 0.87
C ALA A 11 18.15 21.29 1.06
N LEU A 12 17.21 21.24 0.11
CA LEU A 12 16.17 20.20 0.06
C LEU A 12 16.70 18.85 -0.43
N ASP A 13 17.86 18.84 -1.10
CA ASP A 13 18.64 17.65 -1.46
C ASP A 13 19.53 17.15 -0.30
N ILE A 14 19.38 17.69 0.92
CA ILE A 14 20.10 17.26 2.12
C ILE A 14 19.60 15.89 2.57
N LEU A 15 20.14 14.86 1.94
CA LEU A 15 20.72 13.68 2.58
C LEU A 15 21.55 12.97 1.50
N PRO A 16 22.87 13.23 1.41
CA PRO A 16 23.73 12.73 0.33
C PRO A 16 23.83 11.19 0.25
N GLY A 17 23.22 10.46 1.19
CA GLY A 17 23.04 9.00 1.15
C GLY A 17 21.68 8.52 0.63
N ARG A 18 20.60 9.32 0.68
CA ARG A 18 19.24 8.90 0.29
C ARG A 18 19.04 8.91 -1.22
N GLY A 19 19.63 9.88 -1.93
CA GLY A 19 19.58 9.95 -3.39
C GLY A 19 20.21 8.75 -4.09
N ARG A 20 21.30 8.19 -3.54
CA ARG A 20 21.96 6.99 -4.10
C ARG A 20 21.14 5.72 -3.92
N LEU A 21 20.45 5.56 -2.80
CA LEU A 21 19.62 4.38 -2.53
C LEU A 21 18.29 4.46 -3.30
N ALA A 22 17.67 5.64 -3.33
CA ALA A 22 16.51 5.91 -4.18
C ALA A 22 16.84 5.70 -5.67
N ALA A 23 17.98 6.22 -6.15
CA ALA A 23 18.43 6.01 -7.53
C ALA A 23 18.79 4.54 -7.83
N ARG A 24 19.41 3.81 -6.89
CA ARG A 24 19.64 2.35 -7.00
C ARG A 24 18.32 1.57 -7.07
N LEU A 25 17.30 2.03 -6.37
CA LEU A 25 15.93 1.53 -6.47
C LEU A 25 15.16 2.17 -7.63
N GLY A 26 15.80 2.90 -8.55
CA GLY A 26 15.19 3.45 -9.75
C GLY A 26 14.18 4.59 -9.53
N PHE A 27 14.14 5.19 -8.33
CA PHE A 27 13.29 6.33 -8.03
C PHE A 27 14.00 7.63 -8.38
N ARG A 28 13.42 8.37 -9.34
CA ARG A 28 13.82 9.75 -9.64
C ARG A 28 12.76 10.68 -9.04
N PRO A 29 13.11 11.56 -8.08
CA PRO A 29 12.14 12.50 -7.53
C PRO A 29 11.62 13.39 -8.66
N ARG A 30 10.32 13.29 -8.94
CA ARG A 30 9.61 14.15 -9.90
C ARG A 30 8.71 15.08 -9.10
N ALA A 31 8.38 16.26 -9.62
CA ALA A 31 7.43 17.17 -8.98
C ALA A 31 6.08 16.48 -8.66
N TRP A 32 5.72 15.47 -9.45
CA TRP A 32 4.52 14.64 -9.30
C TRP A 32 4.65 13.49 -8.29
N SER A 33 5.83 13.27 -7.66
CA SER A 33 6.01 12.22 -6.66
C SER A 33 5.12 12.40 -5.43
N LEU A 34 4.70 13.63 -5.13
CA LEU A 34 3.72 13.90 -4.07
C LEU A 34 2.34 13.29 -4.37
N ALA A 35 1.97 13.14 -5.64
CA ALA A 35 0.73 12.46 -6.03
C ALA A 35 0.76 10.95 -5.73
N ALA A 36 1.94 10.36 -5.44
CA ALA A 36 2.06 8.98 -5.01
C ALA A 36 1.68 8.76 -3.54
N PHE A 37 1.68 9.82 -2.73
CA PHE A 37 1.39 9.76 -1.30
C PHE A 37 0.04 9.11 -0.94
N PRO A 38 -1.12 9.51 -1.52
CA PRO A 38 -2.40 8.89 -1.18
C PRO A 38 -2.43 7.38 -1.48
N PHE A 39 -1.76 6.92 -2.54
CA PHE A 39 -1.68 5.50 -2.88
C PHE A 39 -0.81 4.73 -1.87
N ALA A 40 0.32 5.31 -1.45
CA ALA A 40 1.16 4.72 -0.42
C ALA A 40 0.42 4.66 0.94
N ALA A 41 -0.28 5.74 1.30
CA ALA A 41 -1.11 5.79 2.49
C ALA A 41 -2.22 4.73 2.46
N LEU A 42 -2.88 4.54 1.32
CA LEU A 42 -3.89 3.50 1.13
C LEU A 42 -3.30 2.09 1.31
N ILE A 43 -2.13 1.81 0.75
CA ILE A 43 -1.45 0.51 0.95
C ILE A 43 -1.19 0.26 2.44
N VAL A 44 -0.61 1.25 3.14
CA VAL A 44 -0.34 1.14 4.58
C VAL A 44 -1.63 0.92 5.37
N PHE A 45 -2.68 1.68 5.05
CA PHE A 45 -3.99 1.52 5.67
C PHE A 45 -4.57 0.11 5.47
N LEU A 46 -4.51 -0.44 4.25
CA LEU A 46 -5.01 -1.79 3.95
C LEU A 46 -4.23 -2.86 4.73
N VAL A 47 -2.89 -2.73 4.81
CA VAL A 47 -2.06 -3.66 5.58
C VAL A 47 -2.40 -3.59 7.07
N TRP A 48 -2.49 -2.38 7.60
CA TRP A 48 -2.83 -2.14 9.00
C TRP A 48 -4.21 -2.70 9.36
N PHE A 49 -5.22 -2.41 8.54
CA PHE A 49 -6.59 -2.88 8.76
C PHE A 49 -6.68 -4.41 8.65
N SER A 50 -5.96 -5.03 7.71
CA SER A 50 -5.92 -6.49 7.56
C SER A 50 -5.27 -7.18 8.77
N TRP A 51 -4.21 -6.58 9.34
CA TRP A 51 -3.56 -7.08 10.55
C TRP A 51 -4.50 -7.08 11.76
N LEU A 52 -5.35 -6.06 11.86
CA LEU A 52 -6.33 -5.92 12.94
C LEU A 52 -7.65 -6.64 12.68
N TYR A 53 -7.84 -7.24 11.51
CA TYR A 53 -9.09 -7.92 11.13
C TYR A 53 -9.55 -8.98 12.16
N PRO A 54 -8.67 -9.82 12.74
CA PRO A 54 -9.06 -10.77 13.78
C PRO A 54 -9.63 -10.12 15.05
N LEU A 55 -9.30 -8.86 15.32
CA LEU A 55 -9.76 -8.11 16.50
C LEU A 55 -11.09 -7.39 16.27
N ARG A 56 -11.70 -7.55 15.09
CA ARG A 56 -12.99 -6.94 14.79
C ARG A 56 -14.10 -7.67 15.57
N PRO A 57 -15.06 -6.96 16.20
CA PRO A 57 -16.09 -7.61 17.03
C PRO A 57 -16.87 -8.74 16.36
N ASP A 58 -17.12 -8.63 15.05
CA ASP A 58 -17.78 -9.64 14.22
C ASP A 58 -16.88 -10.84 13.87
N ALA A 59 -15.56 -10.67 13.90
CA ALA A 59 -14.59 -11.72 13.61
C ALA A 59 -14.14 -12.48 14.87
N ILE A 60 -14.13 -11.82 16.03
CA ILE A 60 -13.65 -12.40 17.31
C ILE A 60 -14.38 -13.70 17.65
N GLY A 61 -15.72 -13.70 17.53
CA GLY A 61 -16.53 -14.89 17.80
C GLY A 61 -16.17 -16.07 16.90
N ALA A 62 -15.76 -15.79 15.66
CA ALA A 62 -15.44 -16.80 14.66
C ALA A 62 -14.00 -17.33 14.72
N LEU A 63 -13.12 -16.74 15.55
CA LEU A 63 -11.70 -17.13 15.65
C LEU A 63 -11.50 -18.57 16.11
N GLY A 64 -12.38 -19.08 16.98
CA GLY A 64 -12.32 -20.45 17.49
C GLY A 64 -12.77 -21.51 16.49
N HIS A 65 -13.46 -21.12 15.41
CA HIS A 65 -14.03 -22.02 14.42
C HIS A 65 -14.06 -21.37 13.02
N PRO A 66 -12.89 -21.12 12.42
CA PRO A 66 -12.77 -20.26 11.24
C PRO A 66 -13.39 -20.83 9.96
N PHE A 67 -13.57 -22.16 9.91
CA PHE A 67 -14.16 -22.89 8.77
C PHE A 67 -15.66 -23.17 8.96
N THR A 68 -16.22 -22.82 10.11
CA THR A 68 -17.63 -23.05 10.43
C THR A 68 -18.45 -21.82 10.05
N SER A 69 -19.70 -22.06 9.63
CA SER A 69 -20.66 -20.99 9.37
C SER A 69 -20.99 -20.24 10.67
N ASP A 70 -20.80 -18.93 10.68
CA ASP A 70 -21.12 -18.03 11.79
C ASP A 70 -22.28 -17.09 11.41
N PRO A 71 -23.35 -16.99 12.22
CA PRO A 71 -24.45 -16.05 11.98
C PRO A 71 -24.02 -14.59 11.83
N LEU A 72 -22.95 -14.17 12.51
CA LEU A 72 -22.39 -12.82 12.41
C LEU A 72 -21.80 -12.52 11.02
N LEU A 73 -21.45 -13.57 10.27
CA LEU A 73 -20.86 -13.49 8.93
C LEU A 73 -21.85 -13.84 7.82
N HIS A 74 -23.15 -14.01 8.10
CA HIS A 74 -24.10 -14.46 7.07
C HIS A 74 -24.20 -13.53 5.85
N ASN A 75 -23.97 -12.23 6.04
CA ASN A 75 -23.93 -11.22 4.96
C ASN A 75 -22.50 -10.87 4.53
N ALA A 76 -21.49 -11.57 5.03
CA ALA A 76 -20.10 -11.28 4.69
C ALA A 76 -19.80 -11.68 3.25
N TRP A 77 -19.05 -10.83 2.56
CA TRP A 77 -18.50 -11.16 1.25
C TRP A 77 -17.47 -12.27 1.41
N GLY A 78 -17.65 -13.39 0.70
CA GLY A 78 -16.84 -14.61 0.88
C GLY A 78 -17.54 -15.72 1.66
N GLY A 79 -18.81 -15.52 2.02
CA GLY A 79 -19.66 -16.54 2.64
C GLY A 79 -19.63 -16.49 4.17
N PRO A 80 -20.37 -17.38 4.83
CA PRO A 80 -20.61 -17.30 6.27
C PRO A 80 -19.45 -17.82 7.12
N THR A 81 -18.31 -18.15 6.53
CA THR A 81 -17.14 -18.64 7.26
C THR A 81 -16.12 -17.51 7.42
N LEU A 82 -15.40 -17.47 8.54
CA LEU A 82 -14.36 -16.46 8.77
C LEU A 82 -13.27 -16.53 7.70
N ILE A 83 -12.84 -17.75 7.34
CA ILE A 83 -11.79 -17.93 6.33
C ILE A 83 -12.25 -17.45 4.95
N GLY A 84 -13.50 -17.72 4.56
CA GLY A 84 -14.04 -17.30 3.28
C GLY A 84 -14.18 -15.79 3.21
N ALA A 85 -14.73 -15.20 4.27
CA ALA A 85 -14.82 -13.75 4.40
C ALA A 85 -13.45 -13.09 4.32
N TRP A 86 -12.50 -13.56 5.13
CA TRP A 86 -11.14 -13.05 5.16
C TRP A 86 -10.43 -13.18 3.80
N PHE A 87 -10.57 -14.33 3.12
CA PHE A 87 -9.95 -14.58 1.82
C PHE A 87 -10.40 -13.58 0.75
N ILE A 88 -11.71 -13.33 0.62
CA ILE A 88 -12.21 -12.37 -0.37
C ILE A 88 -11.71 -10.95 -0.07
N HIS A 89 -11.69 -10.54 1.20
CA HIS A 89 -11.16 -9.23 1.58
C HIS A 89 -9.65 -9.12 1.31
N ALA A 90 -8.89 -10.19 1.57
CA ALA A 90 -7.46 -10.25 1.27
C ALA A 90 -7.19 -10.11 -0.24
N MET A 91 -7.99 -10.78 -1.09
CA MET A 91 -7.88 -10.67 -2.55
C MET A 91 -8.24 -9.26 -3.05
N ALA A 92 -9.30 -8.64 -2.50
CA ALA A 92 -9.66 -7.27 -2.83
C ALA A 92 -8.55 -6.27 -2.41
N ALA A 93 -8.01 -6.42 -1.20
CA ALA A 93 -6.89 -5.61 -0.70
C ALA A 93 -5.64 -5.78 -1.58
N LEU A 94 -5.30 -7.01 -1.95
CA LEU A 94 -4.17 -7.29 -2.85
C LEU A 94 -4.38 -6.62 -4.21
N GLY A 95 -5.57 -6.71 -4.80
CA GLY A 95 -5.89 -6.05 -6.07
C GLY A 95 -5.69 -4.52 -6.00
N MET A 96 -6.18 -3.89 -4.94
CA MET A 96 -5.96 -2.46 -4.70
C MET A 96 -4.48 -2.11 -4.52
N GLN A 97 -3.72 -2.93 -3.79
CA GLN A 97 -2.28 -2.74 -3.60
C GLN A 97 -1.51 -2.83 -4.92
N VAL A 98 -1.83 -3.82 -5.76
CA VAL A 98 -1.22 -3.98 -7.11
C VAL A 98 -1.45 -2.72 -7.95
N ILE A 99 -2.69 -2.22 -7.98
CA ILE A 99 -3.03 -0.99 -8.73
C ILE A 99 -2.28 0.22 -8.17
N CYS A 100 -2.26 0.39 -6.84
CA CYS A 100 -1.54 1.47 -6.18
C CYS A 100 -0.04 1.44 -6.49
N MET A 101 0.57 0.25 -6.40
CA MET A 101 1.99 0.07 -6.74
C MET A 101 2.28 0.34 -8.22
N ALA A 102 1.38 -0.06 -9.12
CA ALA A 102 1.50 0.27 -10.54
C ALA A 102 1.48 1.79 -10.79
N VAL A 103 0.56 2.52 -10.12
CA VAL A 103 0.48 3.99 -10.20
C VAL A 103 1.72 4.65 -9.61
N ILE A 104 2.15 4.24 -8.41
CA ILE A 104 3.36 4.77 -7.75
C ILE A 104 4.59 4.56 -8.63
N ARG A 105 4.74 3.39 -9.27
CA ARG A 105 5.84 3.11 -10.20
C ARG A 105 5.82 4.05 -11.40
N ARG A 106 4.64 4.26 -12.01
CA ARG A 106 4.48 5.19 -13.14
C ARG A 106 4.81 6.63 -12.76
N LEU A 107 4.27 7.12 -11.65
CA LEU A 107 4.50 8.50 -11.17
C LEU A 107 5.99 8.75 -10.87
N ASN A 108 6.68 7.76 -10.32
CA ASN A 108 8.10 7.87 -10.01
C ASN A 108 9.05 7.51 -11.16
N GLY A 109 8.52 7.22 -12.36
CA GLY A 109 9.31 7.04 -13.57
C GLY A 109 10.10 5.74 -13.64
N ARG A 110 9.69 4.68 -12.93
CA ARG A 110 10.27 3.35 -13.12
C ARG A 110 9.75 2.75 -14.43
N ALA A 111 10.66 2.41 -15.34
CA ALA A 111 10.31 1.62 -16.52
C ALA A 111 9.66 0.29 -16.09
N PRO A 112 8.69 -0.25 -16.86
CA PRO A 112 8.27 -1.64 -16.68
C PRO A 112 9.52 -2.52 -16.79
N VAL A 113 9.66 -3.48 -15.88
CA VAL A 113 10.73 -4.47 -15.99
C VAL A 113 10.33 -5.29 -17.21
N GLU A 114 11.13 -5.22 -18.28
CA GLU A 114 10.98 -6.12 -19.42
C GLU A 114 11.06 -7.53 -18.84
N ALA A 115 9.97 -8.29 -18.96
CA ALA A 115 9.95 -9.68 -18.55
C ALA A 115 10.98 -10.41 -19.42
N VAL A 116 12.07 -10.84 -18.79
CA VAL A 116 13.09 -11.71 -19.40
C VAL A 116 12.53 -13.11 -19.57
#